data_AF-A0A1F4XMU8-F1
#
_entry.id   AF-A0A1F4XMU8-F1
#
_cell.length_a   1.000
_cell.length_b   1.000
_cell.length_c   1.000
_cell.angle_alpha   90.00
_cell.angle_beta   90.00
_cell.angle_gamma   90.00
#
_symmetry.space_group_name_H-M   'P 1'
#
loop_
_entity.id
_entity.type
_entity.pdbx_description
1 polymer ?
#
loop_
_entity_poly.entity_id
_entity_poly.type
_entity_poly.pdbx_seq_one_letter_code
_entity_poly.pdbx_strand_id
1 'polypeptide(L)'
;MKKHLIDLNANPFVPTGCEVEEHQRTSYNSGLLKWDAAKIELYTDPSQQNGCYIAGSELRKKLAGKPVLNANVLDFLLDNPQLIPKSWKGIFRPIFFWGTIYHKLVDNPDAIDDGGRKYRVKLGAPIDALEKHHHFKKIYLVRSMYWADGGWHWSTLWLFHDCQGPAALRAS
;
A
#
# COMPACT_ATOMS: atom_id res chain seq x y z
N MET A 1 5.31 14.27 27.71
CA MET A 1 4.74 14.01 26.36
C MET A 1 5.42 12.79 25.77
N LYS A 2 4.68 11.71 25.48
CA LYS A 2 5.25 10.56 24.76
C LYS A 2 5.58 11.04 23.34
N LYS A 3 6.84 10.92 22.93
CA LYS A 3 7.23 11.19 21.54
C LYS A 3 6.66 10.05 20.70
N HIS A 4 5.72 10.35 19.81
CA HIS A 4 5.18 9.41 18.84
C HIS A 4 6.21 9.23 17.71
N LEU A 5 7.25 8.44 17.96
CA LEU A 5 8.31 8.16 17.01
C LEU A 5 8.00 6.83 16.30
N ILE A 6 8.09 6.84 14.97
CA ILE A 6 7.85 5.68 14.11
C ILE A 6 9.17 5.37 13.40
N ASP A 7 9.63 4.13 13.49
CA ASP A 7 10.80 3.67 12.74
C ASP A 7 10.38 3.30 11.31
N LEU A 8 10.79 4.12 10.34
CA LEU A 8 10.53 3.90 8.92
C LEU A 8 11.51 2.91 8.26
N ASN A 9 12.53 2.45 8.97
CA ASN A 9 13.54 1.52 8.47
C ASN A 9 13.30 0.08 8.92
N ALA A 10 12.52 -0.11 9.99
CA ALA A 10 12.06 -1.41 10.46
C ALA A 10 11.36 -2.18 9.33
N ASN A 11 11.49 -3.51 9.36
CA ASN A 11 10.82 -4.35 8.38
C ASN A 11 9.29 -4.20 8.51
N PRO A 12 8.57 -3.98 7.40
CA PRO A 12 7.13 -3.81 7.46
C PRO A 12 6.44 -5.13 7.77
N PHE A 13 5.23 -5.03 8.31
CA PHE A 13 4.31 -6.17 8.32
C PHE A 13 4.09 -6.69 6.89
N VAL A 14 4.09 -8.01 6.72
CA VAL A 14 3.89 -8.68 5.44
C VAL A 14 2.54 -9.42 5.45
N PRO A 15 1.56 -9.01 4.63
CA PRO A 15 0.30 -9.73 4.50
C PRO A 15 0.50 -11.18 4.04
N THR A 16 -0.39 -12.07 4.48
CA THR A 16 -0.33 -13.49 4.11
C THR A 16 -0.32 -13.68 2.59
N GLY A 17 0.57 -14.55 2.10
CA GLY A 17 0.72 -14.83 0.68
C GLY A 17 1.33 -13.69 -0.12
N CYS A 18 2.15 -12.83 0.51
CA CYS A 18 2.89 -11.76 -0.14
C CYS A 18 4.36 -11.77 0.30
N GLU A 19 5.23 -11.11 -0.47
CA GLU A 19 6.54 -10.64 0.02
C GLU A 19 6.72 -9.15 -0.26
N VAL A 20 7.73 -8.56 0.35
CA VAL A 20 8.07 -7.14 0.16
C VAL A 20 8.89 -6.99 -1.11
N GLU A 21 8.36 -6.22 -2.07
CA GLU A 21 9.07 -5.85 -3.28
C GLU A 21 9.90 -4.58 -3.06
N GLU A 22 9.27 -3.55 -2.50
CA GLU A 22 9.87 -2.24 -2.26
C GLU A 22 9.46 -1.75 -0.88
N HIS A 23 10.40 -1.15 -0.15
CA HIS A 23 10.12 -0.48 1.10
C HIS A 23 11.00 0.77 1.21
N GLN A 24 10.35 1.94 1.15
CA GLN A 24 11.01 3.23 1.24
C GLN A 24 11.46 3.51 2.67
N ARG A 25 12.76 3.30 2.86
CA ARG A 25 13.51 3.63 4.06
C ARG A 25 14.02 5.07 3.98
N THR A 26 14.40 5.65 5.12
CA THR A 26 14.97 6.99 5.16
C THR A 26 16.23 7.03 6.02
N SER A 27 17.25 7.74 5.55
CA SER A 27 18.44 8.09 6.34
C SER A 27 18.23 9.35 7.18
N TYR A 28 17.18 10.14 6.90
CA TYR A 28 16.85 11.35 7.63
C TYR A 28 16.39 11.02 9.06
N ASN A 29 16.82 11.81 10.06
CA ASN A 29 16.52 11.61 11.47
C ASN A 29 16.74 10.15 11.94
N SER A 30 17.80 9.49 11.45
CA SER A 30 18.12 8.10 11.79
C SER A 30 17.00 7.09 11.49
N GLY A 31 16.13 7.38 10.51
CA GLY A 31 14.99 6.52 10.18
C GLY A 31 13.72 6.83 10.96
N LEU A 32 13.77 7.73 11.94
CA LEU A 32 12.65 8.00 12.84
C LEU A 32 11.78 9.15 12.32
N LEU A 33 10.51 8.87 12.11
CA LEU A 33 9.48 9.87 11.88
C LEU A 33 8.82 10.25 13.21
N LYS A 34 8.92 11.52 13.58
CA LYS A 34 8.05 12.07 14.63
C LYS A 34 6.67 12.31 14.04
N TRP A 35 5.69 11.52 14.46
CA TRP A 35 4.30 11.65 14.03
C TRP A 35 3.75 13.02 14.40
N ASP A 36 3.21 13.68 13.37
CA ASP A 36 2.49 14.93 13.46
C ASP A 36 1.52 14.96 12.28
N ALA A 37 0.24 14.75 12.53
CA ALA A 37 -0.75 14.64 11.48
C ALA A 37 -0.90 15.94 10.66
N ALA A 38 -0.55 17.09 11.23
CA ALA A 38 -0.54 18.37 10.52
C ALA A 38 0.59 18.45 9.47
N LYS A 39 1.58 17.57 9.56
CA LYS A 39 2.70 17.44 8.60
C LYS A 39 2.50 16.32 7.60
N ILE A 40 1.30 15.75 7.55
CA ILE A 40 0.94 14.71 6.57
C ILE A 40 -0.04 15.29 5.56
N GLU A 41 0.30 15.13 4.29
CA GLU A 41 -0.56 15.50 3.17
C GLU A 41 -1.25 14.25 2.61
N LEU A 42 -2.56 14.35 2.36
CA LEU A 42 -3.31 13.36 1.60
C LEU A 42 -3.34 13.79 0.13
N TYR A 43 -2.29 13.41 -0.59
CA TYR A 43 -2.12 13.75 -2.00
C TYR A 43 -3.15 13.02 -2.85
N THR A 44 -3.93 13.79 -3.62
CA THR A 44 -4.87 13.28 -4.62
C THR A 44 -4.43 13.81 -5.98
N ASP A 45 -4.04 12.92 -6.91
CA ASP A 45 -3.70 13.32 -8.27
C ASP A 45 -4.94 13.91 -8.97
N PRO A 46 -4.81 14.92 -9.85
CA PRO A 46 -5.94 15.47 -10.59
C PRO A 46 -6.78 14.41 -11.32
N SER A 47 -6.15 13.33 -11.79
CA SER A 47 -6.86 12.21 -12.44
C SER A 47 -7.72 11.36 -11.49
N GLN A 48 -7.63 11.56 -10.18
CA GLN A 48 -8.45 10.89 -9.16
C GLN A 48 -9.69 11.72 -8.75
N GLN A 49 -9.80 12.96 -9.26
CA GLN A 49 -10.86 13.90 -8.90
C GLN A 49 -12.14 13.66 -9.73
N ASN A 50 -13.26 14.25 -9.31
CA ASN A 50 -14.54 14.21 -10.03
C ASN A 50 -15.09 12.81 -10.34
N GLY A 51 -14.83 11.83 -9.46
CA GLY A 51 -15.27 10.45 -9.67
C GLY A 51 -14.37 9.63 -10.59
N CYS A 52 -13.32 10.24 -11.16
CA CYS A 52 -12.34 9.54 -11.97
C CYS A 52 -11.39 8.70 -11.11
N TYR A 53 -10.69 7.79 -11.79
CA TYR A 53 -9.71 6.91 -11.22
C TYR A 53 -8.42 6.95 -12.04
N ILE A 54 -7.32 6.58 -11.37
CA ILE A 54 -6.03 6.36 -12.01
C ILE A 54 -5.61 4.91 -11.78
N ALA A 55 -5.04 4.26 -12.80
CA ALA A 55 -4.42 2.97 -12.62
C ALA A 55 -3.26 3.10 -11.62
N GLY A 56 -3.16 2.19 -10.65
CA GLY A 56 -2.12 2.26 -9.61
C GLY A 56 -0.69 2.26 -10.16
N SER A 57 -0.45 1.63 -11.32
CA SER A 57 0.83 1.71 -12.02
C SER A 57 1.18 3.13 -12.46
N GLU A 58 0.20 3.91 -12.93
CA GLU A 58 0.41 5.30 -13.35
C GLU A 58 0.55 6.23 -12.13
N LEU A 59 -0.22 5.99 -11.06
CA LEU A 59 -0.06 6.72 -9.82
C LEU A 59 1.33 6.48 -9.20
N ARG A 60 1.82 5.24 -9.20
CA ARG A 60 3.18 4.92 -8.73
C ARG A 60 4.25 5.72 -9.48
N LYS A 61 4.13 5.87 -10.81
CA LYS A 61 5.05 6.70 -11.60
C LYS A 61 4.99 8.18 -11.17
N LYS A 62 3.80 8.73 -10.95
CA LYS A 62 3.60 10.11 -10.48
C LYS A 62 4.09 10.34 -9.05
N LEU A 63 4.09 9.30 -8.21
CA LEU A 63 4.60 9.33 -6.84
C LEU A 63 6.11 9.10 -6.75
N ALA A 64 6.79 8.73 -7.84
CA ALA A 64 8.22 8.48 -7.83
C ALA A 64 9.00 9.70 -7.32
N GLY A 65 9.89 9.48 -6.35
CA GLY A 65 10.69 10.53 -5.71
C GLY A 65 9.95 11.39 -4.68
N LYS A 66 8.63 11.21 -4.49
CA LYS A 66 7.88 11.88 -3.42
C LYS A 66 8.09 11.16 -2.08
N PRO A 67 8.03 11.87 -0.94
CA PRO A 67 8.20 11.28 0.39
C PRO A 67 6.91 10.59 0.86
N VAL A 68 6.47 9.56 0.14
CA VAL A 68 5.29 8.76 0.50
C VAL A 68 5.53 8.00 1.80
N LEU A 69 4.50 7.87 2.63
CA LEU A 69 4.56 7.11 3.86
C LEU A 69 4.52 5.61 3.56
N ASN A 70 5.30 4.83 4.32
CA ASN A 70 5.40 3.38 4.18
C ASN A 70 4.45 2.65 5.18
N ALA A 71 4.38 1.32 5.07
CA ALA A 71 3.44 0.51 5.85
C ALA A 71 3.64 0.59 7.38
N ASN A 72 4.83 0.96 7.87
CA ASN A 72 5.10 1.09 9.31
C ASN A 72 4.28 2.24 9.92
N VAL A 73 4.01 3.29 9.13
CA VAL A 73 3.13 4.38 9.56
C VAL A 73 1.69 3.91 9.67
N LEU A 74 1.21 3.11 8.70
CA LEU A 74 -0.12 2.52 8.76
C LEU A 74 -0.28 1.68 10.04
N ASP A 75 0.65 0.76 10.31
CA ASP A 75 0.57 -0.12 11.48
C ASP A 75 0.59 0.68 12.78
N PHE A 76 1.47 1.68 12.87
CA PHE A 76 1.50 2.59 14.03
C PHE A 76 0.15 3.31 14.25
N LEU A 77 -0.52 3.73 13.19
CA LEU A 77 -1.81 4.44 13.29
C LEU A 77 -2.95 3.49 13.68
N LEU A 78 -2.94 2.26 13.20
CA LEU A 78 -3.91 1.24 13.63
C LEU A 78 -3.77 0.92 15.12
N ASP A 79 -2.55 0.89 15.65
CA ASP A 79 -2.26 0.69 17.07
C ASP A 79 -2.58 1.95 17.92
N ASN A 80 -2.71 3.11 17.28
CA ASN A 80 -2.93 4.40 17.94
C ASN A 80 -4.06 5.19 17.25
N PRO A 81 -5.29 4.65 17.17
CA PRO A 81 -6.35 5.22 16.35
C PRO A 81 -6.79 6.62 16.80
N GLN A 82 -6.52 7.00 18.05
CA GLN A 82 -6.74 8.34 18.60
C GLN A 82 -5.85 9.42 17.96
N LEU A 83 -4.74 9.03 17.32
CA LEU A 83 -3.83 9.95 16.64
C LEU A 83 -4.24 10.25 15.19
N ILE A 84 -5.20 9.49 14.64
CA ILE A 84 -5.66 9.67 13.28
C ILE A 84 -6.64 10.85 13.23
N PRO A 85 -6.44 11.83 12.34
CA PRO A 85 -7.34 12.97 12.22
C PRO A 85 -8.79 12.54 11.99
N LYS A 86 -9.74 13.18 12.69
CA LYS A 86 -11.17 12.94 12.47
C LYS A 86 -11.60 13.21 11.03
N SER A 87 -10.96 14.18 10.37
CA SER A 87 -11.21 14.51 8.96
C SER A 87 -10.94 13.34 8.01
N TRP A 88 -10.05 12.41 8.37
CA TRP A 88 -9.74 11.24 7.55
C TRP A 88 -10.90 10.23 7.55
N LYS A 89 -11.75 10.21 8.59
CA LYS A 89 -12.91 9.29 8.67
C LYS A 89 -14.01 9.61 7.65
N GLY A 90 -14.12 10.87 7.25
CA GLY A 90 -15.13 11.35 6.29
C GLY A 90 -14.74 11.14 4.83
N ILE A 91 -13.57 10.56 4.57
CA ILE A 91 -13.13 10.23 3.23
C ILE A 91 -13.73 8.86 2.89
N PHE A 92 -14.64 8.82 1.92
CA PHE A 92 -15.24 7.58 1.41
C PHE A 92 -14.24 6.63 0.72
N ARG A 93 -12.96 7.01 0.68
CA ARG A 93 -11.90 6.35 -0.09
C ARG A 93 -10.75 5.95 0.83
N PRO A 94 -10.13 4.80 0.59
CA PRO A 94 -9.00 4.34 1.39
C PRO A 94 -7.78 5.26 1.24
N ILE A 95 -7.00 5.41 2.32
CA ILE A 95 -5.75 6.17 2.33
C ILE A 95 -4.59 5.19 2.11
N PHE A 96 -3.79 5.44 1.07
CA PHE A 96 -2.75 4.52 0.62
C PHE A 96 -1.36 4.88 1.12
N PHE A 97 -0.61 3.86 1.52
CA PHE A 97 0.77 3.97 2.03
C PHE A 97 1.76 3.42 1.01
N TRP A 98 2.00 4.22 -0.04
CA TRP A 98 2.77 3.86 -1.23
C TRP A 98 4.27 3.65 -0.98
N GLY A 99 4.78 3.98 0.21
CA GLY A 99 6.16 3.71 0.58
C GLY A 99 6.46 2.23 0.83
N THR A 100 5.48 1.33 0.69
CA THR A 100 5.73 -0.12 0.68
C THR A 100 4.91 -0.80 -0.42
N ILE A 101 5.61 -1.53 -1.28
CA ILE A 101 5.02 -2.32 -2.34
C ILE A 101 5.28 -3.78 -2.02
N TYR A 102 4.22 -4.56 -2.10
CA TYR A 102 4.26 -6.01 -1.95
C TYR A 102 4.09 -6.66 -3.32
N HIS A 103 4.62 -7.86 -3.48
CA HIS A 103 4.24 -8.73 -4.59
C HIS A 103 3.40 -9.89 -4.04
N LYS A 104 2.41 -10.34 -4.81
CA LYS A 104 1.55 -11.48 -4.43
C LYS A 104 2.24 -12.80 -4.80
N LEU A 105 2.24 -13.73 -3.86
CA LEU A 105 2.68 -15.11 -4.08
C LEU A 105 1.49 -15.99 -4.47
N VAL A 106 1.79 -17.10 -5.13
CA VAL A 106 0.80 -18.13 -5.44
C VAL A 106 0.31 -18.77 -4.14
N ASP A 107 -0.96 -18.57 -3.83
CA ASP A 107 -1.68 -19.17 -2.69
C ASP A 107 -2.61 -20.32 -3.10
N ASN A 108 -2.89 -20.46 -4.41
CA ASN A 108 -3.52 -21.64 -5.00
C ASN A 108 -2.63 -22.23 -6.11
N PRO A 109 -2.08 -23.44 -5.92
CA PRO A 109 -1.20 -24.09 -6.90
C PRO A 109 -1.94 -24.54 -8.17
N ASP A 110 -3.28 -24.56 -8.18
CA ASP A 110 -4.11 -24.91 -9.33
C ASP A 110 -4.60 -23.64 -10.03
N ALA A 111 -3.66 -22.83 -10.54
CA ALA A 111 -3.99 -21.65 -11.31
C ALA A 111 -4.67 -22.07 -12.62
N ILE A 112 -5.85 -21.50 -12.89
CA ILE A 112 -6.59 -21.69 -14.13
C ILE A 112 -6.46 -20.38 -14.93
N ASP A 113 -5.96 -20.45 -16.16
CA ASP A 113 -5.95 -19.27 -17.04
C ASP A 113 -7.36 -18.97 -17.58
N ASP A 114 -7.53 -17.82 -18.25
CA ASP A 114 -8.80 -17.42 -18.86
C ASP A 114 -9.33 -18.42 -19.91
N GLY A 115 -8.47 -19.33 -20.40
CA GLY A 115 -8.79 -20.42 -21.31
C GLY A 115 -9.12 -21.75 -20.63
N GLY A 116 -9.18 -21.80 -19.30
CA GLY A 116 -9.50 -23.01 -18.54
C GLY A 116 -8.32 -23.97 -18.34
N ARG A 117 -7.09 -23.59 -18.70
CA ARG A 117 -5.91 -24.46 -18.54
C ARG A 117 -5.40 -24.40 -17.11
N LYS A 118 -5.24 -25.58 -16.52
CA LYS A 118 -4.66 -25.76 -15.18
C LYS A 118 -3.15 -25.80 -15.24
N TYR A 119 -2.51 -24.99 -14.42
CA TYR A 119 -1.07 -25.02 -14.20
C TYR A 119 -0.82 -25.42 -12.75
N ARG A 120 0.07 -26.39 -12.54
CA ARG A 120 0.57 -26.71 -11.20
C ARG A 120 1.77 -25.84 -10.89
N VAL A 121 1.62 -24.94 -9.94
CA VAL A 121 2.70 -24.05 -9.49
C VAL A 121 3.12 -24.45 -8.09
N LYS A 122 4.40 -24.22 -7.78
CA LYS A 122 4.88 -24.40 -6.41
C LYS A 122 4.19 -23.35 -5.53
N LEU A 123 3.49 -23.82 -4.50
CA LEU A 123 2.91 -22.97 -3.46
C LEU A 123 3.98 -22.04 -2.90
N GLY A 124 3.66 -20.75 -2.77
CA GLY A 124 4.60 -19.73 -2.28
C GLY A 124 5.64 -19.27 -3.30
N ALA A 125 5.57 -19.71 -4.56
CA ALA A 125 6.38 -19.10 -5.62
C ALA A 125 5.84 -17.70 -5.97
N PRO A 126 6.70 -16.78 -6.43
CA PRO A 126 6.28 -15.54 -7.06
C PRO A 126 5.33 -15.82 -8.24
N ILE A 127 4.26 -15.05 -8.38
CA ILE A 127 3.25 -15.29 -9.43
C ILE A 127 3.81 -15.13 -10.85
N ASP A 128 4.87 -14.34 -11.01
CA ASP A 128 5.64 -14.17 -12.25
C ASP A 128 6.57 -15.34 -12.57
N ALA A 129 6.78 -16.30 -11.66
CA ALA A 129 7.42 -17.57 -12.02
C ALA A 129 6.63 -18.37 -13.09
N LEU A 130 5.38 -17.96 -13.36
CA LEU A 130 4.51 -18.43 -14.45
C LEU A 130 4.83 -17.82 -15.83
N GLU A 131 5.70 -16.80 -15.91
CA GLU A 131 5.94 -16.01 -17.14
C GLU A 131 6.51 -16.81 -18.32
N LYS A 132 7.15 -17.97 -18.08
CA LYS A 132 7.72 -18.78 -19.17
C LYS A 132 6.68 -19.40 -20.11
N HIS A 133 5.40 -19.43 -19.74
CA HIS A 133 4.37 -20.06 -20.57
C HIS A 133 3.15 -19.21 -20.90
N HIS A 134 2.62 -18.31 -20.05
CA HIS A 134 1.48 -17.42 -20.40
C HIS A 134 1.42 -16.15 -19.51
N HIS A 135 0.56 -15.20 -19.90
CA HIS A 135 0.37 -13.79 -19.47
C HIS A 135 0.16 -13.46 -17.96
N PHE A 136 0.75 -14.20 -17.02
CA PHE A 136 0.72 -13.84 -15.61
C PHE A 136 1.73 -12.73 -15.33
N LYS A 137 1.29 -11.47 -15.41
CA LYS A 137 2.09 -10.32 -14.97
C LYS A 137 2.23 -10.34 -13.46
N LYS A 138 3.42 -10.01 -12.95
CA LYS A 138 3.65 -9.79 -11.51
C LYS A 138 2.58 -8.89 -10.91
N ILE A 139 1.91 -9.39 -9.88
CA ILE A 139 0.86 -8.66 -9.17
C ILE A 139 1.49 -7.92 -8.01
N TYR A 140 1.41 -6.61 -8.08
CA TYR A 140 1.84 -5.73 -7.00
C TYR A 140 0.66 -5.24 -6.19
N LEU A 141 0.87 -5.13 -4.88
CA LEU A 141 -0.11 -4.67 -3.92
C LEU A 141 0.45 -3.50 -3.09
N VAL A 142 -0.44 -2.63 -2.64
CA VAL A 142 -0.16 -1.57 -1.67
C VAL A 142 -1.15 -1.70 -0.51
N ARG A 143 -0.70 -1.39 0.71
CA ARG A 143 -1.58 -1.36 1.88
C ARG A 143 -2.28 0.00 2.01
N SER A 144 -3.51 -0.05 2.48
CA SER A 144 -4.32 1.12 2.74
C SER A 144 -5.09 0.99 4.05
N MET A 145 -5.50 2.13 4.57
CA MET A 145 -6.37 2.24 5.75
C MET A 145 -7.68 2.93 5.37
N TYR A 146 -8.79 2.49 5.94
CA TYR A 146 -10.11 3.08 5.71
C TYR A 146 -10.96 3.03 6.98
N TRP A 147 -11.94 3.92 7.07
CA TRP A 147 -12.90 3.96 8.16
C TRP A 147 -14.19 3.26 7.74
N ALA A 148 -14.63 2.25 8.48
CA ALA A 148 -15.87 1.52 8.27
C ALA A 148 -16.40 1.02 9.61
N ASP A 149 -17.72 0.85 9.74
CA ASP A 149 -18.37 0.23 10.90
C ASP A 149 -17.95 0.77 12.29
N GLY A 150 -17.60 2.07 12.35
CA GLY A 150 -17.17 2.73 13.57
C GLY A 150 -15.71 2.48 13.97
N GLY A 151 -14.89 1.89 13.09
CA GLY A 151 -13.49 1.56 13.33
C GLY A 151 -12.56 1.86 12.14
N TRP A 152 -11.26 1.85 12.42
CA TRP A 152 -10.21 1.88 11.40
C TRP A 152 -9.84 0.46 11.00
N HIS A 153 -9.85 0.20 9.70
CA HIS A 153 -9.49 -1.08 9.11
C HIS A 153 -8.37 -0.88 8.10
N TRP A 154 -7.76 -1.99 7.67
CA TRP A 154 -6.79 -1.98 6.59
C TRP A 154 -7.09 -3.04 5.56
N SER A 155 -6.54 -2.85 4.37
CA SER A 155 -6.61 -3.82 3.27
C SER A 155 -5.38 -3.70 2.37
N THR A 156 -5.18 -4.68 1.51
CA THR A 156 -4.29 -4.62 0.35
C THR A 156 -5.10 -4.42 -0.92
N LEU A 157 -4.70 -3.47 -1.76
CA LEU A 157 -5.29 -3.32 -3.09
C LEU A 157 -4.24 -3.51 -4.18
N TRP A 158 -4.73 -3.94 -5.33
CA TRP A 158 -3.94 -4.26 -6.52
C TRP A 158 -3.52 -3.00 -7.25
N LEU A 159 -2.25 -2.92 -7.67
CA LEU A 159 -1.75 -1.79 -8.46
C LEU A 159 -2.39 -1.67 -9.85
N PHE A 160 -3.06 -2.71 -10.34
CA PHE A 160 -3.77 -2.68 -11.63
C PHE A 160 -5.24 -2.23 -11.51
N HIS A 161 -5.78 -2.13 -10.30
CA HIS A 161 -7.12 -1.61 -10.08
C HIS A 161 -7.12 -0.10 -9.86
N ASP A 162 -8.30 0.47 -10.10
CA ASP A 162 -8.61 1.89 -10.04
C ASP A 162 -8.32 2.47 -8.65
N CYS A 163 -7.22 3.20 -8.53
CA CYS A 163 -6.84 3.87 -7.29
C CYS A 163 -7.64 5.16 -7.15
N GLN A 164 -8.71 5.10 -6.37
CA GLN A 164 -9.58 6.25 -6.14
C GLN A 164 -9.11 7.11 -4.95
N GLY A 165 -8.45 6.50 -3.96
CA GLY A 165 -8.09 7.16 -2.71
C GLY A 165 -6.73 7.86 -2.72
N PRO A 166 -6.50 8.79 -1.78
CA PRO A 166 -5.28 9.59 -1.71
C PRO A 166 -4.07 8.76 -1.27
N ALA A 167 -2.89 9.21 -1.67
CA ALA A 167 -1.62 8.75 -1.13
C ALA A 167 -1.25 9.57 0.12
N ALA A 168 -0.77 8.92 1.19
CA ALA A 168 -0.24 9.62 2.35
C ALA A 168 1.23 10.00 2.12
N LEU A 169 1.53 11.30 2.20
CA LEU A 169 2.87 11.86 2.00
C LEU A 169 3.28 12.68 3.22
N ARG A 170 4.59 12.81 3.45
CA ARG A 170 5.10 13.88 4.30
C ARG A 170 4.91 15.21 3.57
N ALA A 171 4.31 16.18 4.25
CA ALA A 171 4.26 17.55 3.75
C ALA A 171 5.70 18.09 3.59
N SER A 172 5.94 18.82 2.51
CA SER A 172 7.19 19.52 2.21
C SER A 172 7.43 20.70 3.15
#